data_AF-A0A059D3P8-F1
#
_entry.id   AF-A0A059D3P8-F1
#
_cell.length_a   1.000
_cell.length_b   1.000
_cell.length_c   1.000
_cell.angle_alpha   90.00
_cell.angle_beta   90.00
_cell.angle_gamma   90.00
#
_symmetry.space_group_name_H-M   'P 1'
#
loop_
_entity.id
_entity.type
_entity.pdbx_description
1 polymer ?
#
loop_
_entity_poly.entity_id
_entity_poly.type
_entity_poly.pdbx_seq_one_letter_code
_entity_poly.pdbx_strand_id
1 'polypeptide(L)'
;MYCLLKSECVDVAKYLNDKCGIKTGYYHAGLAARQRVAVQKKWHTGEVQCFVIHNTMSKSIESYYQESRRAGRDNLPAVGIALYGKKDFSRFVSMLRSGQGCKTEILRSAMA
;
A
#
# COMPACT_ATOMS: atom_id res chain seq x y z
N MET A 1 -1.64 -0.89 -5.75
CA MET A 1 -1.00 -1.78 -4.77
C MET A 1 -0.59 -0.94 -3.58
N TYR A 2 -0.97 -1.34 -2.36
CA TYR A 2 -0.66 -0.66 -1.11
C TYR A 2 0.55 -1.33 -0.46
N CYS A 3 1.53 -0.52 -0.07
CA CYS A 3 2.73 -0.94 0.63
C CYS A 3 2.85 -0.18 1.94
N LEU A 4 3.54 -0.76 2.93
CA LEU A 4 3.74 -0.11 4.22
C LEU A 4 4.72 1.06 4.12
N LEU A 5 5.80 0.90 3.34
CA LEU A 5 6.85 1.90 3.18
C LEU A 5 6.86 2.55 1.79
N LYS A 6 7.35 3.80 1.73
CA LYS A 6 7.53 4.54 0.47
C LYS A 6 8.53 3.84 -0.47
N SER A 7 9.61 3.29 0.09
CA SER A 7 10.63 2.55 -0.67
C SER A 7 10.05 1.28 -1.30
N GLU A 8 9.20 0.55 -0.57
CA GLU A 8 8.55 -0.65 -1.08
C GLU A 8 7.64 -0.34 -2.28
N CYS A 9 6.95 0.80 -2.30
CA CYS A 9 6.18 1.22 -3.47
C CYS A 9 7.06 1.32 -4.73
N VAL A 10 8.30 1.79 -4.59
CA VAL A 10 9.25 1.95 -5.70
C VAL A 10 9.78 0.59 -6.13
N ASP A 11 10.21 -0.23 -5.18
CA ASP A 11 10.82 -1.54 -5.45
C ASP A 11 9.83 -2.48 -6.12
N VAL A 12 8.58 -2.51 -5.65
CA VAL A 12 7.54 -3.35 -6.23
C VAL A 12 7.15 -2.86 -7.62
N ALA A 13 7.03 -1.55 -7.84
CA ALA A 13 6.75 -1.03 -9.18
C ALA A 13 7.87 -1.38 -10.17
N LYS A 14 9.15 -1.29 -9.76
CA LYS A 14 10.27 -1.74 -10.60
C LYS A 14 10.18 -3.23 -10.90
N TYR A 15 9.97 -4.06 -9.87
CA TYR A 15 9.83 -5.50 -10.03
C TYR A 15 8.73 -5.87 -11.04
N LEU A 16 7.55 -5.24 -10.94
CA LEU A 16 6.42 -5.52 -11.84
C LEU A 16 6.71 -5.11 -13.29
N ASN A 17 7.36 -3.97 -13.50
CA ASN A 17 7.77 -3.55 -14.85
C ASN A 17 8.84 -4.48 -15.42
N ASP A 18 9.91 -4.71 -14.67
CA ASP A 18 11.14 -5.34 -15.17
C ASP A 18 11.02 -6.88 -15.26
N LYS A 19 10.31 -7.50 -14.30
CA LYS A 19 10.23 -8.96 -14.18
C LYS A 19 8.91 -9.54 -14.66
N CYS A 20 7.82 -8.78 -14.53
CA CYS A 20 6.49 -9.25 -14.90
C CYS A 20 5.99 -8.64 -16.22
N GLY A 21 6.67 -7.62 -16.77
CA GLY A 21 6.23 -6.90 -17.97
C GLY A 21 4.93 -6.11 -17.78
N ILE A 22 4.54 -5.85 -16.53
CA ILE A 22 3.29 -5.14 -16.21
C ILE A 22 3.60 -3.65 -16.07
N LYS A 23 3.02 -2.84 -16.96
CA LYS A 23 3.12 -1.37 -16.92
C LYS A 23 2.53 -0.85 -15.62
N THR A 24 3.40 -0.44 -14.70
CA THR A 24 3.01 0.05 -13.38
C THR A 24 3.75 1.34 -13.01
N GLY A 25 3.10 2.17 -12.21
CA GLY A 25 3.70 3.35 -11.59
C GLY A 25 3.60 3.27 -10.07
N TYR A 26 4.40 4.08 -9.36
CA TYR A 26 4.34 4.19 -7.91
C TYR A 26 3.83 5.57 -7.47
N TYR A 27 3.16 5.61 -6.33
CA TYR A 27 2.61 6.84 -5.75
C TYR A 27 2.85 6.85 -4.25
N HIS A 28 3.44 7.93 -3.72
CA HIS A 28 3.58 8.15 -2.29
C HIS A 28 3.75 9.63 -1.95
N ALA A 29 3.54 10.00 -0.68
CA ALA A 29 3.59 11.38 -0.21
C ALA A 29 4.95 12.09 -0.44
N GLY A 30 6.05 11.34 -0.53
CA GLY A 30 7.39 11.90 -0.83
C GLY A 30 7.62 12.34 -2.28
N LEU A 31 6.70 12.07 -3.21
CA LEU A 31 6.83 12.52 -4.61
C LEU A 31 6.50 14.00 -4.75
N ALA A 32 7.14 14.69 -5.70
CA ALA A 32 6.77 16.06 -6.04
C ALA A 32 5.33 16.12 -6.59
N ALA A 33 4.62 17.23 -6.37
CA ALA A 33 3.23 17.39 -6.79
C ALA A 33 3.03 17.11 -8.29
N ARG A 34 3.94 17.60 -9.15
CA ARG A 34 3.94 17.34 -10.59
C ARG A 34 3.97 15.84 -10.93
N GLN A 35 4.76 15.05 -10.18
CA GLN A 35 4.89 13.61 -10.41
C GLN A 35 3.63 12.87 -9.99
N ARG A 36 3.03 13.28 -8.86
CA ARG A 36 1.76 12.72 -8.38
C ARG A 36 0.63 12.92 -9.40
N VAL A 37 0.52 14.12 -9.97
CA VAL A 37 -0.46 14.43 -11.02
C VAL A 37 -0.19 13.62 -12.29
N ALA A 38 1.07 13.51 -12.71
CA ALA A 38 1.43 12.72 -13.89
C ALA A 38 1.06 11.24 -13.74
N VAL A 39 1.39 10.61 -12.60
CA VAL A 39 1.03 9.22 -12.32
C VAL A 39 -0.48 9.03 -12.30
N GLN A 40 -1.22 9.96 -11.69
CA GLN A 40 -2.68 9.92 -11.68
C GLN A 40 -3.28 10.02 -13.09
N LYS A 41 -2.70 10.87 -13.97
CA LYS A 41 -3.14 10.98 -15.36
C LYS A 41 -2.92 9.67 -16.12
N LYS A 42 -1.72 9.09 -16.01
CA LYS A 42 -1.38 7.80 -16.65
C LYS A 42 -2.31 6.68 -16.23
N TRP A 43 -2.71 6.67 -14.96
CA TRP A 43 -3.69 5.71 -14.47
C TRP A 43 -5.07 5.92 -15.08
N HIS A 44 -5.58 7.15 -15.11
CA HIS A 44 -6.89 7.45 -15.71
C HIS A 44 -6.97 7.16 -17.21
N THR A 45 -5.86 7.34 -17.94
CA THR A 45 -5.81 7.04 -19.38
C THR A 45 -5.56 5.56 -19.69
N GLY A 46 -5.45 4.70 -18.67
CA GLY A 46 -5.17 3.27 -18.85
C GLY A 46 -3.73 2.93 -19.28
N GLU A 47 -2.82 3.90 -19.22
CA GLU A 47 -1.41 3.73 -19.64
C GLU A 47 -0.63 2.87 -18.61
N VAL A 48 -1.07 2.90 -17.35
CA VAL A 48 -0.62 1.99 -16.28
C VAL A 48 -1.80 1.24 -15.69
N GLN A 49 -1.61 -0.05 -15.42
CA GLN A 49 -2.64 -0.88 -14.80
C GLN A 49 -2.68 -0.64 -13.29
N CYS A 50 -3.87 -0.67 -12.70
CA CYS A 50 -4.05 -0.52 -11.27
C CYS A 50 -4.70 -1.76 -10.68
N PHE A 51 -3.99 -2.35 -9.72
CA PHE A 51 -4.47 -3.44 -8.90
C PHE A 51 -4.59 -2.97 -7.45
N VAL A 52 -5.69 -3.32 -6.78
CA VAL A 52 -5.80 -3.18 -5.33
C VAL A 52 -5.26 -4.45 -4.69
N ILE A 53 -3.94 -4.49 -4.55
CA ILE A 53 -3.19 -5.54 -3.85
C ILE A 53 -2.57 -4.90 -2.61
N HIS A 54 -2.77 -5.47 -1.43
CA HIS A 54 -2.04 -5.07 -0.23
C HIS A 54 -0.81 -5.96 -0.12
N ASN A 55 0.37 -5.41 -0.42
CA ASN A 55 1.65 -6.11 -0.31
C ASN A 55 2.08 -6.27 1.16
N THR A 56 1.45 -5.50 2.05
CA THR A 56 1.65 -5.55 3.50
C THR A 56 0.29 -5.26 4.13
N MET A 57 0.01 -5.86 5.30
CA MET A 57 -1.23 -5.60 6.02
C MET A 57 -1.45 -4.10 6.27
N SER A 58 -2.68 -3.63 6.05
CA SER A 58 -3.07 -2.26 6.39
C SER A 58 -2.99 -2.03 7.89
N LYS A 59 -2.84 -0.77 8.30
CA LYS A 59 -2.67 -0.38 9.71
C LYS A 59 -3.90 -0.69 10.58
N SER A 60 -5.06 -0.83 9.95
CA SER A 60 -6.31 -1.20 10.59
C SER A 60 -7.26 -1.85 9.58
N ILE A 61 -8.31 -2.50 10.08
CA ILE A 61 -9.36 -3.11 9.26
C ILE A 61 -10.17 -2.05 8.48
N GLU A 62 -10.41 -0.90 9.09
CA GLU A 62 -11.11 0.23 8.47
C GLU A 62 -10.32 0.79 7.29
N SER A 63 -8.99 0.91 7.46
CA SER A 63 -8.10 1.36 6.39
C SER A 63 -8.16 0.39 5.21
N TYR A 64 -8.03 -0.92 5.48
CA TYR A 64 -8.18 -1.97 4.47
C TYR A 64 -9.52 -1.87 3.74
N TYR A 65 -10.60 -1.65 4.48
CA TYR A 65 -11.94 -1.55 3.92
C TYR A 65 -12.12 -0.32 3.01
N GLN A 66 -11.58 0.84 3.39
CA GLN A 66 -11.59 2.03 2.53
C GLN A 66 -10.71 1.87 1.28
N GLU A 67 -9.56 1.19 1.42
CA GLU A 67 -8.60 0.97 0.35
C GLU A 67 -9.12 -0.01 -0.70
N SER A 68 -9.72 -1.12 -0.27
CA SER A 68 -10.33 -2.16 -1.12
C SER A 68 -11.54 -1.65 -1.92
N ARG A 69 -12.36 -0.79 -1.32
CA ARG A 69 -13.54 -0.14 -1.97
C ARG A 69 -13.21 0.78 -3.16
N ARG A 70 -11.93 0.98 -3.49
CA ARG A 70 -11.54 1.72 -4.71
C ARG A 70 -11.59 0.86 -5.97
N ALA A 71 -11.58 -0.46 -5.84
CA ALA A 71 -11.78 -1.37 -6.96
C ALA A 71 -13.28 -1.54 -7.29
N GLY A 72 -13.60 -1.94 -8.53
CA GLY A 72 -14.96 -2.36 -8.92
C GLY A 72 -16.02 -1.26 -8.92
N ARG A 73 -15.65 0.02 -9.13
CA ARG A 73 -16.62 1.13 -9.24
C ARG A 73 -17.43 1.14 -10.54
N ASP A 74 -17.01 0.34 -11.50
CA ASP A 74 -17.63 0.11 -12.80
C ASP A 74 -18.67 -1.01 -12.77
N ASN A 75 -19.01 -1.54 -11.58
CA ASN A 75 -19.88 -2.70 -11.39
C ASN A 75 -19.38 -4.00 -12.04
N LEU A 76 -18.13 -4.03 -12.49
CA LEU A 76 -17.51 -5.26 -12.97
C LEU A 76 -16.93 -6.06 -11.79
N PRO A 77 -16.80 -7.38 -11.92
CA PRO A 77 -16.14 -8.20 -10.90
C PRO A 77 -14.72 -7.68 -10.64
N ALA A 78 -14.43 -7.38 -9.37
CA ALA A 78 -13.13 -6.94 -8.92
C ALA A 78 -12.60 -7.89 -7.83
N VAL A 79 -11.29 -8.17 -7.88
CA VAL A 79 -10.62 -9.05 -6.92
C VAL A 79 -9.73 -8.20 -6.02
N GLY A 80 -9.94 -8.32 -4.70
CA GLY A 80 -9.04 -7.77 -3.69
C GLY A 80 -8.12 -8.87 -3.15
N ILE A 81 -6.81 -8.62 -3.16
CA ILE A 81 -5.81 -9.56 -2.64
C ILE A 81 -5.06 -8.88 -1.49
N ALA A 82 -5.07 -9.51 -0.31
CA ALA A 82 -4.27 -9.11 0.84
C ALA A 82 -3.17 -10.15 1.10
N LEU A 83 -1.91 -9.73 0.98
CA LEU A 83 -0.76 -10.57 1.27
C LEU A 83 -0.31 -10.33 2.71
N TYR A 84 0.02 -11.40 3.42
CA TYR A 84 0.49 -11.36 4.80
C TYR A 84 1.79 -12.15 4.96
N GLY A 85 2.80 -11.51 5.54
CA GLY A 85 3.99 -12.16 6.05
C GLY A 85 4.15 -11.94 7.55
N LYS A 86 4.64 -12.95 8.29
CA LYS A 86 4.92 -12.83 9.75
C LYS A 86 5.81 -11.62 10.09
N LYS A 87 6.72 -11.23 9.18
CA LYS A 87 7.62 -10.09 9.35
C LYS A 87 6.89 -8.74 9.30
N ASP A 88 5.71 -8.69 8.70
CA ASP A 88 4.92 -7.46 8.56
C ASP A 88 4.44 -6.96 9.93
N PHE A 89 4.06 -7.88 10.82
CA PHE A 89 3.67 -7.55 12.18
C PHE A 89 4.82 -6.89 12.94
N SER A 90 6.02 -7.47 12.91
CA SER A 90 7.19 -6.89 13.58
C SER A 90 7.57 -5.52 13.02
N ARG A 91 7.47 -5.33 11.70
CA ARG A 91 7.69 -4.03 11.04
C ARG A 91 6.65 -3.00 11.45
N PHE A 92 5.39 -3.40 11.53
CA PHE A 92 4.28 -2.55 11.97
C PHE A 92 4.48 -2.08 13.41
N VAL A 93 4.82 -3.00 14.32
CA VAL A 93 5.14 -2.69 15.72
C VAL A 93 6.33 -1.74 15.83
N SER A 94 7.40 -1.98 15.07
CA SER A 94 8.58 -1.10 15.06
C SER A 94 8.23 0.32 14.61
N MET A 95 7.38 0.45 13.59
CA MET A 95 6.89 1.74 13.11
C MET A 95 6.02 2.45 14.15
N LEU A 96 5.13 1.72 14.86
CA LEU A 96 4.33 2.28 15.95
C LEU A 96 5.21 2.80 17.10
N ARG A 97 6.25 2.05 17.47
CA ARG A 97 7.21 2.46 18.51
C ARG A 97 8.01 3.70 18.12
N SER A 98 8.23 3.92 16.83
CA SER A 98 9.01 5.05 16.31
C SER A 98 8.18 6.31 16.02
N GLY A 99 6.85 6.18 15.92
CA GLY A 99 5.97 7.19 15.34
C GLY A 99 5.35 8.22 16.29
N GLN A 100 5.36 8.00 17.61
CA GLN A 100 4.82 8.93 18.61
C GLN A 100 5.22 8.47 20.01
N GLY A 101 5.32 9.40 20.98
CA GLY A 101 5.50 9.13 22.42
C GLY A 101 4.30 8.41 23.05
N CYS A 102 3.97 7.23 22.52
CA CYS A 102 2.87 6.38 22.96
C CYS A 102 3.27 5.70 24.26
N LYS A 103 2.47 5.93 25.32
CA LYS A 103 2.66 5.33 26.64
C LYS A 103 2.77 3.80 26.49
N THR A 104 3.92 3.28 26.86
CA THR A 104 4.38 1.88 26.78
C THR A 104 3.37 0.84 27.29
N GLU A 105 2.38 1.23 28.10
CA GLU A 105 1.35 0.37 28.69
C GLU A 105 0.36 -0.26 27.70
N ILE A 106 -0.16 0.49 26.72
CA ILE A 106 -1.21 -0.02 25.81
C ILE A 106 -0.65 -1.13 24.90
N LEU A 107 0.60 -0.97 24.46
CA LEU A 107 1.30 -1.96 23.62
C LEU A 107 1.69 -3.22 24.40
N ARG A 108 1.97 -3.13 25.71
CA ARG A 108 2.25 -4.31 26.55
C ARG A 108 0.99 -5.14 26.76
N SER A 109 -0.16 -4.51 26.98
CA SER A 109 -1.43 -5.23 27.19
C SER A 109 -1.96 -5.95 25.94
N ALA A 110 -1.58 -5.51 24.74
CA ALA A 110 -1.97 -6.15 23.48
C ALA A 110 -0.99 -7.26 23.02
N MET A 111 0.14 -7.43 23.72
CA MET A 111 1.19 -8.41 23.41
C MET A 111 1.35 -9.50 24.47
N ALA A 112 0.61 -9.41 25.58
CA ALA A 112 0.45 -10.47 26.57
C ALA A 112 -0.77 -11.33 26.20
#